data_AF-A0A2M9ITM2-F1
#
_entry.id   AF-A0A2M9ITM2-F1
#
_cell.length_a   1.000
_cell.length_b   1.000
_cell.length_c   1.000
_cell.angle_alpha   90.00
_cell.angle_beta   90.00
_cell.angle_gamma   90.00
#
_symmetry.space_group_name_H-M   'P 1'
#
loop_
_entity.id
_entity.type
_entity.pdbx_description
1 polymer ?
#
loop_
_entity_poly.entity_id
_entity_poly.type
_entity_poly.pdbx_seq_one_letter_code
_entity_poly.pdbx_strand_id
1 'polypeptide(L)' 'MTLPADILAAIRTEADGNVSAYTAKALQTQAVRDAADRLSAWQRSRAAESDDLQELALDSLDAAAGGGR' A
#
# COMPACT_ATOMS: atom_id res chain seq x y z
N MET A 1 3.85 -28.82 2.24
CA MET A 1 4.95 -27.96 1.74
C MET A 1 6.09 -28.03 2.74
N THR A 2 7.26 -28.52 2.34
CA THR A 2 8.44 -28.66 3.20
C THR A 2 9.48 -27.64 2.80
N LEU A 3 9.98 -26.87 3.77
CA LEU A 3 11.05 -25.90 3.53
C LEU A 3 12.38 -26.64 3.29
N PRO A 4 13.23 -26.14 2.38
CA PRO A 4 14.62 -26.57 2.26
C PRO A 4 15.36 -26.49 3.61
N ALA A 5 16.28 -27.43 3.85
CA ALA A 5 16.93 -27.61 5.15
C ALA A 5 17.82 -26.41 5.55
N ASP A 6 18.44 -25.76 4.57
CA ASP A 6 19.20 -24.52 4.71
C ASP A 6 18.33 -23.35 5.18
N ILE A 7 17.14 -23.20 4.59
CA ILE A 7 16.19 -22.16 5.01
C ILE A 7 15.68 -22.43 6.43
N LEU A 8 15.41 -23.69 6.75
CA LEU A 8 14.93 -24.08 8.08
C LEU A 8 16.01 -23.87 9.15
N ALA A 9 17.28 -24.12 8.82
CA ALA A 9 18.41 -23.81 9.69
C ALA A 9 18.54 -22.30 9.94
N ALA A 10 18.48 -21.48 8.87
CA ALA A 10 18.55 -20.03 8.99
C ALA A 10 17.42 -19.45 9.85
N ILE A 11 16.18 -19.92 9.65
CA ILE A 11 15.04 -19.51 10.47
C ILE A 11 15.24 -19.89 11.94
N ARG A 12 15.74 -21.10 12.22
CA ARG A 12 15.99 -21.53 13.61
C ARG A 12 17.06 -20.70 14.31
N THR A 13 18.12 -20.33 13.60
CA THR A 13 19.17 -19.45 14.11
C THR A 13 18.62 -18.07 14.43
N GLU A 14 17.89 -17.45 13.50
CA GLU A 14 17.32 -16.11 13.69
C GLU A 14 16.20 -16.08 14.74
N ALA A 15 15.43 -17.17 14.83
CA ALA A 15 14.33 -17.29 15.77
C ALA A 15 14.79 -17.58 17.22
N ASP A 16 16.09 -17.75 17.46
CA ASP A 16 16.67 -18.15 18.76
C ASP A 16 15.91 -19.35 19.37
N GLY A 17 15.62 -20.34 18.53
CA GLY A 17 14.85 -21.53 18.91
C GLY A 17 13.33 -21.39 18.96
N ASN A 18 12.75 -20.17 18.92
CA ASN A 18 11.30 -19.94 18.92
C ASN A 18 10.75 -19.55 17.54
N VAL A 19 10.69 -20.53 16.64
CA VAL A 19 10.27 -20.33 15.24
C VAL A 19 8.82 -19.82 15.12
N SER A 20 7.92 -20.21 16.01
CA SER A 20 6.52 -19.76 15.96
C SER A 20 6.39 -18.28 16.29
N ALA A 21 7.09 -17.79 17.33
CA ALA A 21 7.11 -16.36 17.66
C ALA A 21 7.77 -15.54 16.55
N TYR A 22 8.87 -16.03 15.98
CA TYR A 22 9.54 -15.39 14.84
C TYR A 22 8.60 -15.27 13.64
N THR A 23 7.90 -16.35 13.30
CA THR A 23 6.95 -16.36 12.18
C THR A 23 5.77 -15.42 12.43
N ALA A 24 5.22 -15.41 13.65
CA ALA A 24 4.14 -14.49 14.02
C ALA A 24 4.56 -13.02 13.87
N LYS A 25 5.76 -12.67 14.33
CA LYS A 25 6.33 -11.32 14.17
C LYS A 25 6.56 -10.95 12.71
N ALA A 26 7.07 -11.89 11.91
CA ALA A 26 7.27 -11.69 10.47
C ALA A 26 5.94 -11.43 9.75
N LEU A 27 4.90 -12.22 10.04
CA LEU A 27 3.55 -12.05 9.48
C LEU A 27 2.94 -10.70 9.90
N GLN A 28 3.05 -10.32 11.16
CA GLN A 28 2.57 -9.02 11.64
C GLN A 28 3.27 -7.87 10.93
N THR A 29 4.59 -7.95 10.76
CA THR A 29 5.38 -6.93 10.07
C THR A 29 4.96 -6.80 8.62
N GLN A 30 4.72 -7.93 7.93
CA GLN A 30 4.24 -7.92 6.55
C GLN A 30 2.84 -7.31 6.44
N ALA A 31 1.93 -7.67 7.35
CA ALA A 31 0.57 -7.12 7.37
C ALA A 31 0.56 -5.59 7.54
N VAL A 32 1.47 -5.04 8.37
CA VAL A 32 1.62 -3.59 8.54
C VAL A 32 2.11 -2.92 7.26
N ARG A 33 3.08 -3.52 6.57
CA ARG A 33 3.59 -3.00 5.29
C ARG A 33 2.49 -2.99 4.23
N ASP A 34 1.77 -4.11 4.10
CA ASP A 34 0.66 -4.23 3.14
C ASP A 34 -0.45 -3.19 3.45
N ALA A 35 -0.73 -2.93 4.73
CA ALA A 35 -1.68 -1.91 5.14
C ALA A 35 -1.21 -0.49 4.78
N ALA A 36 0.08 -0.18 4.98
CA ALA A 36 0.67 1.10 4.61
C ALA A 36 0.62 1.35 3.10
N ASP A 37 0.89 0.31 2.31
CA ASP A 37 0.81 0.37 0.85
C ASP A 37 -0.63 0.62 0.38
N ARG A 38 -1.61 -0.08 0.96
CA ARG A 38 -3.04 0.13 0.68
C ARG A 38 -3.50 1.53 1.06
N LEU A 39 -3.08 2.04 2.23
CA LEU A 39 -3.41 3.40 2.66
C LEU A 39 -2.83 4.43 1.68
N SER A 40 -1.57 4.26 1.28
CA SER A 40 -0.91 5.14 0.33
C SER A 40 -1.56 5.11 -1.05
N ALA A 41 -1.99 3.93 -1.51
CA ALA A 41 -2.74 3.79 -2.75
C ALA A 41 -4.10 4.51 -2.69
N TRP A 42 -4.83 4.35 -1.60
CA TRP A 42 -6.10 5.04 -1.36
C TRP A 42 -5.93 6.57 -1.30
N GLN A 43 -4.89 7.07 -0.65
CA GLN A 43 -4.60 8.51 -0.61
C GLN A 43 -4.32 9.06 -2.01
N ARG A 44 -3.51 8.35 -2.82
CA ARG A 44 -3.24 8.75 -4.21
C ARG A 44 -4.50 8.76 -5.08
N SER A 45 -5.39 7.77 -4.92
CA SER A 45 -6.64 7.75 -5.70
C SER A 45 -7.57 8.90 -5.33
N ARG A 46 -7.60 9.30 -4.05
CA ARG A 46 -8.39 10.47 -3.60
C ARG A 46 -7.82 11.80 -4.07
N ALA A 47 -6.49 11.93 -4.11
CA ALA A 47 -5.84 13.10 -4.67
C ALA A 47 -6.17 13.24 -6.17
N ALA A 48 -6.06 12.16 -6.93
CA ALA A 48 -6.44 12.14 -8.34
C ALA A 48 -7.91 12.50 -8.55
N GLU A 49 -8.83 11.93 -7.76
CA GLU A 49 -10.26 12.27 -7.82
C GLU A 49 -10.52 13.76 -7.52
N SER A 50 -9.77 14.34 -6.58
CA SER A 50 -9.87 15.77 -6.28
C SER A 50 -9.36 16.66 -7.41
N ASP A 51 -8.26 16.27 -8.07
CA ASP A 51 -7.70 17.02 -9.19
C ASP A 51 -8.66 16.99 -10.39
N ASP A 52 -9.23 15.81 -10.71
CA ASP A 52 -10.23 15.64 -11.76
C ASP A 52 -11.48 16.52 -11.52
N LEU A 53 -11.94 16.60 -10.26
CA LEU A 53 -13.07 17.44 -9.89
C LEU A 53 -12.76 18.94 -10.00
N GLN A 54 -11.53 19.36 -9.73
CA GLN A 54 -11.11 20.74 -9.91
C GLN A 54 -11.02 21.12 -11.38
N GLU A 55 -10.47 20.24 -12.23
CA GLU A 55 -10.43 20.44 -13.68
C GLU A 55 -11.84 20.61 -14.26
N LEU A 56 -12.76 19.71 -13.92
CA LEU A 56 -14.17 19.81 -14.33
C LEU A 56 -14.85 21.10 -13.86
N ALA A 57 -14.55 21.54 -12.63
CA ALA A 57 -15.09 22.78 -12.10
C ALA A 57 -14.56 24.01 -12.88
N LEU A 58 -13.27 24.03 -13.20
CA LEU A 58 -12.65 25.10 -13.99
C LEU A 58 -13.20 25.14 -15.42
N ASP A 59 -13.32 23.99 -16.08
CA ASP A 59 -13.93 23.89 -17.42
C ASP A 59 -15.38 24.39 -17.42
N SER A 60 -16.15 24.04 -16.37
CA SER A 60 -17.54 24.50 -16.24
C SER A 60 -17.65 26.01 -16.06
N LEU A 61 -16.69 26.62 -15.36
CA LEU A 61 -16.64 28.06 -15.15
C LEU A 61 -16.24 28.80 -16.44
N ASP A 62 -15.29 28.27 -17.22
CA ASP A 62 -14.91 28.83 -18.51
C ASP A 62 -16.07 28.78 -19.53
N ALA A 63 -16.78 27.64 -19.57
CA ALA A 63 -17.99 27.49 -20.38
C ALA A 63 -19.10 28.47 -19.96
N ALA A 64 -19.28 28.70 -18.66
CA ALA A 64 -20.29 29.64 -18.14
C ALA A 64 -19.89 31.12 -18.33
N ALA A 65 -18.59 31.42 -18.35
CA ALA A 65 -18.05 32.76 -18.61
C ALA A 65 -18.11 33.16 -20.10
N GLY A 66 -18.54 32.25 -20.97
CA GLY A 66 -18.70 32.52 -22.41
C GLY A 66 -17.42 32.35 -23.21
N GLY A 67 -16.52 31.44 -22.80
CA GLY A 67 -15.32 31.04 -23.55
C GLY A 67 -15.66 30.46 -24.92
N GLY A 68 -15.83 31.35 -25.90
CA GLY A 68 -15.79 31.03 -27.32
C GLY A 68 -14.34 30.81 -27.77
N ARG A 69 -14.16 29.86 -28.68
CA ARG A 69 -12.97 29.83 -29.56
C ARG A 69 -12.88 31.11 -30.36
#